data_AF-A0A7S4HVY3-F1
#
_entry.id   AF-A0A7S4HVY3-F1
#
_cell.length_a   1.000
_cell.length_b   1.000
_cell.length_c   1.000
_cell.angle_alpha   90.00
_cell.angle_beta   90.00
_cell.angle_gamma   90.00
#
_symmetry.space_group_name_H-M   'P 1'
#
loop_
_entity.id
_entity.type
_entity.pdbx_description
1 polymer ?
#
loop_
_entity_poly.entity_id
_entity_poly.type
_entity_poly.pdbx_seq_one_letter_code
_entity_poly.pdbx_strand_id
1 'polypeptide(L)'
;FVYSDILQCSRMRYCTKRLRDIGEITNQIKTHCNTHQFNAAQVLLEQLKPEESFAVADMYGFFIRALCRERMHERAEKTFLHMKQKGIWPNDVTYNALTASCINKK
;
A
#
# COMPACT_ATOMS: atom_id res chain seq x y z
N PHE A 1 36.25 3.08 23.08
CA PHE A 1 35.92 2.32 24.30
C PHE A 1 34.92 3.15 25.09
N VAL A 2 33.62 2.86 25.21
CA VAL A 2 32.75 1.75 24.82
C VAL A 2 31.35 2.41 24.69
N TYR A 3 30.63 2.32 23.56
CA TYR A 3 29.61 1.30 23.29
C TYR A 3 28.56 1.06 24.41
N SER A 4 28.21 2.07 25.23
CA SER A 4 27.21 1.88 26.31
C SER A 4 25.93 2.73 26.25
N ASP A 5 25.86 3.85 25.52
CA ASP A 5 24.62 4.66 25.49
C ASP A 5 23.68 4.34 24.31
N ILE A 6 23.90 3.20 23.68
CA ILE A 6 22.95 2.55 22.75
C ILE A 6 21.75 1.96 23.53
N LEU A 7 21.74 2.01 24.87
CA LEU A 7 20.69 1.44 25.73
C LEU A 7 19.70 2.44 26.35
N GLN A 8 19.80 3.75 26.09
CA GLN A 8 18.63 4.63 26.21
C GLN A 8 17.74 4.61 24.95
N CYS A 9 17.85 3.54 24.15
CA CYS A 9 17.09 3.24 22.94
C CYS A 9 15.74 2.54 23.22
N SER A 10 15.21 2.59 24.45
CA SER A 10 14.00 1.85 24.84
C SER A 10 12.81 2.70 25.31
N ARG A 11 12.90 4.05 25.27
CA ARG A 11 11.82 4.93 25.76
C ARG A 11 11.33 6.03 24.82
N MET A 12 11.83 6.09 23.57
CA MET A 12 11.38 7.02 22.53
C MET A 12 10.30 6.47 21.57
N ARG A 13 9.60 5.39 21.94
CA ARG A 13 8.47 4.85 21.14
C ARG A 13 7.08 5.35 21.54
N TYR A 14 6.97 6.29 22.50
CA TYR A 14 5.68 6.62 23.14
C TYR A 14 5.27 8.10 23.11
N CYS A 15 5.92 8.95 22.30
CA CYS A 15 5.49 10.35 22.10
C CYS A 15 5.18 10.72 20.64
N THR A 16 4.92 9.76 19.75
CA THR A 16 4.40 10.03 18.40
C THR A 16 2.97 9.50 18.27
N LYS A 17 2.05 10.09 19.03
CA LYS A 17 0.64 10.00 18.68
C LYS A 17 0.35 10.97 17.53
N ARG A 18 0.09 10.39 16.36
CA ARG A 18 -0.84 10.89 15.31
C ARG A 18 -0.39 12.03 14.38
N LEU A 19 0.70 11.81 13.65
CA LEU A 19 0.76 12.20 12.23
C LEU A 19 1.35 10.99 11.50
N ARG A 20 0.51 10.20 10.82
CA ARG A 20 1.01 9.12 9.97
C ARG A 20 1.46 9.78 8.69
N ASP A 21 2.76 9.89 8.48
CA ASP A 21 3.30 10.39 7.22
C ASP A 21 2.98 9.40 6.09
N ILE A 22 2.68 9.94 4.91
CA ILE A 22 2.35 9.18 3.69
C ILE A 22 3.41 8.09 3.42
N GLY A 23 4.68 8.35 3.73
CA GLY A 23 5.78 7.40 3.58
C GLY A 23 5.69 6.19 4.51
N GLU A 24 5.25 6.37 5.76
CA GLU A 24 5.10 5.26 6.71
C GLU A 24 3.92 4.36 6.31
N ILE A 25 2.79 4.95 5.89
CA ILE A 25 1.64 4.20 5.36
C ILE A 25 2.05 3.40 4.11
N THR A 26 2.84 4.01 3.20
CA THR A 26 3.35 3.34 1.99
C THR A 26 4.14 2.09 2.33
N ASN A 27 5.07 2.20 3.29
CA ASN A 27 5.92 1.07 3.69
C ASN A 27 5.12 -0.02 4.39
N GLN A 28 4.13 0.36 5.22
CA GLN A 28 3.21 -0.61 5.83
C GLN A 28 2.41 -1.36 4.76
N ILE A 29 1.83 -0.67 3.77
CA ILE A 29 1.11 -1.31 2.66
C ILE A 29 2.03 -2.29 1.93
N LYS A 30 3.24 -1.86 1.56
CA LYS A 30 4.22 -2.75 0.90
C LYS A 30 4.54 -3.98 1.74
N THR A 31 4.74 -3.79 3.05
CA THR A 31 5.03 -4.88 3.99
C THR A 31 3.86 -5.85 4.09
N HIS A 32 2.64 -5.35 4.29
CA HIS A 32 1.42 -6.16 4.37
C HIS A 32 1.16 -6.92 3.06
N CYS A 33 1.45 -6.34 1.90
CA CYS A 33 1.36 -7.06 0.62
C CYS A 33 2.36 -8.22 0.54
N ASN A 34 3.61 -7.98 0.97
CA ASN A 34 4.66 -9.01 0.97
C ASN A 34 4.38 -10.13 1.98
N THR A 35 3.62 -9.86 3.04
CA THR A 35 3.19 -10.87 4.03
C THR A 35 1.82 -11.47 3.73
N HIS A 36 1.26 -11.23 2.54
CA HIS A 36 -0.07 -11.68 2.10
C HIS A 36 -1.23 -11.20 2.99
N GLN A 37 -1.02 -10.14 3.79
CA GLN A 37 -2.03 -9.52 4.65
C GLN A 37 -2.85 -8.46 3.89
N PHE A 38 -3.52 -8.89 2.83
CA PHE A 38 -4.25 -7.98 1.92
C PHE A 38 -5.36 -7.18 2.60
N ASN A 39 -6.02 -7.74 3.62
CA ASN A 39 -7.06 -7.03 4.37
C ASN A 39 -6.50 -5.83 5.14
N ALA A 40 -5.33 -5.99 5.78
CA ALA A 40 -4.69 -4.90 6.53
C ALA A 40 -4.24 -3.79 5.58
N ALA A 41 -3.63 -4.16 4.45
CA ALA A 41 -3.24 -3.20 3.40
C ALA A 41 -4.46 -2.45 2.83
N GLN A 42 -5.60 -3.11 2.64
CA GLN A 42 -6.82 -2.48 2.16
C GLN A 42 -7.36 -1.43 3.14
N VAL A 43 -7.39 -1.74 4.45
CA VAL A 43 -7.82 -0.78 5.48
C VAL A 43 -6.91 0.45 5.50
N LEU A 44 -5.61 0.29 5.28
CA LEU A 44 -4.67 1.41 5.18
C LEU A 44 -4.91 2.26 3.93
N LEU A 45 -5.20 1.64 2.78
CA LEU A 45 -5.56 2.35 1.55
C LEU A 45 -6.86 3.15 1.69
N GLU A 46 -7.84 2.61 2.43
CA GLU A 46 -9.10 3.30 2.69
C GLU A 46 -8.91 4.57 3.53
N GLN A 47 -7.91 4.58 4.42
CA GLN A 47 -7.55 5.74 5.24
C GLN A 47 -6.83 6.84 4.46
N LEU A 48 -6.33 6.56 3.26
CA LEU A 48 -5.70 7.58 2.41
C LEU A 48 -6.75 8.48 1.77
N LYS A 49 -6.50 9.78 1.85
CA LYS A 49 -7.31 10.80 1.17
C LYS A 49 -6.86 10.95 -0.29
N PRO A 50 -7.79 11.15 -1.23
CA PRO A 50 -7.46 11.33 -2.65
C PRO A 50 -6.67 12.62 -2.91
N GLU A 51 -6.72 13.58 -2.00
CA GLU A 51 -6.05 14.88 -2.06
C GLU A 51 -4.53 14.79 -1.73
N GLU A 52 -4.03 13.64 -1.28
CA GLU A 52 -2.76 13.59 -0.54
C GLU A 52 -1.48 13.39 -1.36
N SER A 53 -1.50 13.09 -2.68
CA SER A 53 -0.34 13.11 -3.62
C SER A 53 -0.35 11.94 -4.62
N PHE A 54 0.46 12.04 -5.68
CA PHE A 54 0.87 10.97 -6.61
C PHE A 54 1.27 9.66 -5.89
N ALA A 55 1.83 9.77 -4.67
CA ALA A 55 2.20 8.61 -3.85
C ALA A 55 1.02 7.66 -3.56
N VAL A 56 -0.22 8.19 -3.45
CA VAL A 56 -1.41 7.37 -3.22
C VAL A 56 -1.72 6.50 -4.45
N ALA A 57 -1.57 7.05 -5.66
CA ALA A 57 -1.78 6.30 -6.89
C ALA A 57 -0.79 5.13 -7.03
N ASP A 58 0.48 5.38 -6.68
CA ASP A 58 1.52 4.34 -6.67
C ASP A 58 1.25 3.24 -5.63
N MET A 59 0.70 3.60 -4.46
CA MET A 59 0.31 2.62 -3.43
C MET A 59 -0.79 1.68 -3.92
N TYR A 60 -1.85 2.23 -4.53
CA TYR A 60 -2.90 1.42 -5.15
C TYR A 60 -2.34 0.53 -6.26
N GLY A 61 -1.46 1.06 -7.11
CA GLY A 61 -0.80 0.30 -8.16
C GLY A 61 0.04 -0.88 -7.64
N PHE A 62 0.78 -0.66 -6.54
CA PHE A 62 1.54 -1.73 -5.89
C PHE A 62 0.62 -2.81 -5.31
N PHE A 63 -0.45 -2.43 -4.62
CA PHE A 63 -1.40 -3.36 -4.03
C PHE A 63 -2.12 -4.20 -5.10
N ILE A 64 -2.57 -3.57 -6.20
CA ILE A 64 -3.17 -4.26 -7.34
C ILE A 64 -2.18 -5.27 -7.94
N ARG A 65 -0.91 -4.88 -8.14
CA ARG A 65 0.12 -5.79 -8.64
C ARG A 65 0.35 -6.98 -7.70
N ALA A 66 0.37 -6.75 -6.38
CA ALA A 66 0.52 -7.82 -5.40
C ALA A 66 -0.66 -8.81 -5.48
N LEU A 67 -1.90 -8.32 -5.54
CA LEU A 67 -3.09 -9.16 -5.71
C LEU A 67 -3.06 -9.96 -7.02
N CYS A 68 -2.63 -9.32 -8.10
CA CYS A 68 -2.42 -9.93 -9.41
C CYS A 68 -1.40 -11.07 -9.38
N ARG A 69 -0.29 -10.92 -8.64
CA ARG A 69 0.71 -11.98 -8.44
C ARG A 69 0.15 -13.19 -7.69
N GLU A 70 -0.71 -12.93 -6.71
CA GLU A 70 -1.39 -13.97 -5.93
C GLU A 70 -2.63 -14.57 -6.62
N ARG A 71 -2.85 -14.26 -7.91
CA ARG A 71 -4.03 -14.70 -8.68
C ARG A 71 -5.37 -14.27 -8.07
N MET A 72 -5.37 -13.25 -7.21
CA MET A 72 -6.58 -12.67 -6.61
C MET A 72 -7.21 -11.61 -7.54
N HIS A 73 -7.48 -11.99 -8.79
CA HIS A 73 -7.90 -11.08 -9.85
C HIS A 73 -9.18 -10.29 -9.52
N GLU A 74 -10.17 -10.93 -8.91
CA GLU A 74 -11.41 -10.27 -8.50
C GLU A 74 -11.18 -9.15 -7.47
N ARG A 75 -10.26 -9.35 -6.52
CA ARG A 75 -9.91 -8.31 -5.54
C ARG A 75 -9.11 -7.19 -6.21
N ALA A 76 -8.23 -7.52 -7.15
CA ALA A 76 -7.47 -6.53 -7.89
C ALA A 76 -8.39 -5.59 -8.69
N GLU A 77 -9.39 -6.16 -9.38
CA GLU A 77 -10.39 -5.41 -10.13
C GLU A 77 -11.27 -4.53 -9.21
N LYS A 78 -11.76 -5.08 -8.10
CA LYS A 78 -12.52 -4.30 -7.10
C LYS A 78 -11.72 -3.12 -6.56
N THR A 79 -10.43 -3.33 -6.26
CA THR A 79 -9.56 -2.28 -5.75
C THR A 79 -9.33 -1.18 -6.79
N PHE A 80 -9.18 -1.56 -8.07
CA PHE A 80 -9.06 -0.61 -9.16
C PHE A 80 -10.31 0.23 -9.39
N LEU A 81 -11.50 -0.39 -9.32
CA LEU A 81 -12.76 0.34 -9.37
C LEU A 81 -12.88 1.32 -8.20
N HIS A 82 -12.49 0.89 -6.99
CA HIS A 82 -12.49 1.74 -5.81
C HIS A 82 -11.54 2.94 -5.95
N MET A 83 -10.35 2.74 -6.52
CA MET A 83 -9.40 3.80 -6.84
C MET A 83 -10.03 4.87 -7.74
N LYS A 84 -10.74 4.46 -8.80
CA LYS A 84 -11.47 5.37 -9.70
C LYS A 84 -12.62 6.10 -9.00
N GLN A 85 -13.39 5.40 -8.15
CA GLN A 85 -14.48 6.01 -7.39
C GLN A 85 -13.99 7.09 -6.42
N LYS A 86 -12.79 6.92 -5.86
CA LYS A 86 -12.12 7.95 -5.06
C LYS A 86 -11.56 9.12 -5.87
N GLY A 87 -11.65 9.10 -7.20
CA GLY A 87 -11.06 10.11 -8.07
C GLY A 87 -9.54 10.00 -8.24
N ILE A 88 -8.95 8.88 -7.82
CA ILE A 88 -7.52 8.64 -7.95
C ILE A 88 -7.26 8.03 -9.32
N TRP A 89 -6.47 8.71 -10.14
CA TRP A 89 -6.19 8.24 -11.50
C TRP A 89 -5.19 7.08 -11.49
N PRO A 90 -5.53 5.93 -12.07
CA PRO A 90 -4.59 4.83 -12.20
C PRO A 90 -3.46 5.20 -13.15
N ASN A 91 -2.21 4.97 -12.74
CA ASN A 91 -1.05 5.12 -13.61
C ASN A 91 -1.06 4.05 -14.71
N ASP A 92 -0.38 4.30 -15.83
CA ASP A 92 -0.23 3.34 -16.95
C ASP A 92 0.26 1.97 -16.47
N VAL A 93 1.12 1.98 -15.45
CA VAL A 93 1.65 0.80 -14.80
C VAL A 93 0.56 -0.05 -14.12
N THR A 94 -0.45 0.58 -13.51
CA THR A 94 -1.59 -0.11 -12.88
C THR A 94 -2.50 -0.71 -13.95
N TYR A 95 -2.78 0.04 -15.00
CA TYR A 95 -3.53 -0.44 -16.17
C TYR A 95 -2.85 -1.65 -16.81
N ASN A 96 -1.54 -1.53 -17.09
CA ASN A 96 -0.74 -2.60 -17.67
C ASN A 96 -0.63 -3.81 -16.75
N ALA A 97 -0.55 -3.63 -15.43
CA ALA A 97 -0.52 -4.73 -14.48
C ALA A 97 -1.86 -5.50 -14.46
N LEU A 98 -2.99 -4.80 -14.49
CA LEU A 98 -4.31 -5.40 -14.57
C LEU A 98 -4.53 -6.14 -15.88
N THR A 99 -4.20 -5.54 -17.02
CA THR A 99 -4.33 -6.21 -18.32
C THR A 99 -3.37 -7.40 -18.41
N ALA A 100 -2.08 -7.23 -18.13
CA ALA A 100 -1.12 -8.33 -18.24
C ALA A 100 -1.41 -9.49 -17.27
N SER A 101 -1.87 -9.20 -16.05
CA SER A 101 -2.16 -10.24 -15.05
C SER A 101 -3.54 -10.88 -15.22
N CYS A 102 -4.59 -10.10 -15.52
CA CYS A 102 -5.96 -10.61 -15.56
C CYS A 102 -6.38 -11.15 -16.93
N ILE A 103 -5.63 -10.89 -18.02
CA ILE A 103 -5.91 -11.45 -19.36
C ILE A 103 -5.54 -12.96 -19.44
N ASN A 104 -4.76 -13.50 -18.51
CA ASN A 104 -4.53 -14.95 -18.40
C ASN A 104 -5.69 -15.73 -17.74
N LYS A 105 -6.94 -15.25 -17.88
CA LYS A 105 -8.13 -16.11 -17.75
C LYS A 105 -8.18 -17.03 -18.98
N LYS A 106 -7.37 -18.08 -18.99
CA LYS A 106 -7.54 -19.26 -19.85
C LYS A 106 -7.67 -20.48 -18.97
#